data_AF-A0A1M5ZG62-F1
#
_entry.id   AF-A0A1M5ZG62-F1
#
_cell.length_a   1.000
_cell.length_b   1.000
_cell.length_c   1.000
_cell.angle_alpha   90.00
_cell.angle_beta   90.00
_cell.angle_gamma   90.00
#
_symmetry.space_group_name_H-M   'P 1'
#
loop_
_entity.id
_entity.type
_entity.pdbx_description
1 polymer ?
#
loop_
_entity_poly.entity_id
_entity_poly.type
_entity_poly.pdbx_seq_one_letter_code
_entity_poly.pdbx_strand_id
1 'polypeptide(L)'
;MRLIEIVRDEQGGITLVHADNTREEAIARIDELKTRLETTWFGVASALGMPANENSCRVIRRWRANPQSTNFRPMPLDKYRFLLGLLDRLRAEADPSYRDFWVKPE
;
A
#
# COMPACT_ATOMS: atom_id res chain seq x y z
N MET A 1 -5.40 -10.74 0.59
CA MET A 1 -4.05 -10.44 1.11
C MET A 1 -4.21 -9.47 2.26
N ARG A 2 -3.99 -9.93 3.50
CA ARG A 2 -4.33 -9.17 4.72
C ARG A 2 -3.20 -8.19 5.06
N LEU A 3 -3.54 -6.92 5.27
CA LEU A 3 -2.62 -5.84 5.68
C LEU A 3 -1.92 -6.13 7.02
N ILE A 4 -2.64 -6.88 7.84
CA ILE A 4 -2.30 -7.34 9.18
C ILE A 4 -2.86 -8.74 9.24
N GLU A 5 -2.01 -9.75 9.36
CA GLU A 5 -2.49 -11.07 9.78
C GLU A 5 -2.57 -11.07 11.30
N ILE A 6 -3.78 -11.25 11.82
CA ILE A 6 -3.99 -11.49 13.24
C ILE A 6 -3.83 -12.99 13.42
N VAL A 7 -2.64 -13.43 13.79
CA VAL A 7 -2.37 -14.82 14.14
C VAL A 7 -2.65 -14.97 15.62
N ARG A 8 -3.59 -15.85 15.95
CA ARG A 8 -3.87 -16.23 17.34
C ARG A 8 -3.08 -17.49 17.65
N ASP A 9 -2.19 -17.44 18.63
CA ASP A 9 -1.48 -18.64 19.09
C ASP A 9 -2.40 -19.56 19.92
N GLU A 10 -1.94 -20.79 20.17
CA GLU A 10 -2.66 -21.80 20.96
C GLU A 10 -2.85 -21.39 22.44
N GLN A 11 -2.14 -20.37 22.92
CA GLN A 11 -2.20 -19.83 24.28
C GLN A 11 -3.08 -18.56 24.37
N GLY A 12 -3.69 -18.15 23.26
CA GLY A 12 -4.57 -16.99 23.17
C GLY A 12 -3.87 -15.65 22.95
N GLY A 13 -2.56 -15.62 22.75
CA GLY A 13 -1.80 -14.44 22.34
C GLY A 13 -2.14 -14.02 20.91
N ILE A 14 -2.15 -12.71 20.68
CA ILE A 14 -2.44 -12.11 19.37
C ILE A 14 -1.13 -11.55 18.81
N THR A 15 -0.68 -12.12 17.69
CA THR A 15 0.47 -11.62 16.93
C THR A 15 -0.03 -10.90 15.70
N LEU A 16 0.42 -9.65 15.54
CA LEU A 16 0.14 -8.83 14.36
C LEU A 16 1.28 -9.03 13.36
N VAL A 17 1.04 -9.79 12.29
CA VAL A 17 1.99 -9.91 11.18
C VAL A 17 1.73 -8.75 10.23
N HIS A 18 2.65 -7.79 10.21
CA HIS A 18 2.62 -6.70 9.26
C HIS A 18 3.14 -7.17 7.91
N ALA A 19 2.51 -6.74 6.81
CA ALA A 19 3.16 -6.83 5.50
C ALA A 19 4.51 -6.11 5.59
N ASP A 20 5.58 -6.77 5.18
CA ASP A 20 6.91 -6.18 5.28
C ASP A 20 6.94 -4.90 4.42
N ASN A 21 7.65 -3.87 4.90
CA ASN A 21 7.87 -2.64 4.14
C ASN A 21 9.20 -2.77 3.39
N THR A 22 9.32 -3.83 2.59
CA THR A 22 10.49 -4.02 1.71
C THR A 22 10.39 -3.10 0.49
N ARG A 23 11.52 -2.85 -0.16
CA ARG A 23 11.55 -2.08 -1.42
C ARG A 23 10.72 -2.80 -2.49
N GLU A 24 10.92 -4.11 -2.60
CA GLU A 24 10.26 -4.98 -3.58
C GLU A 24 8.75 -4.88 -3.45
N GLU A 25 8.23 -4.95 -2.22
CA GLU A 25 6.81 -4.80 -1.97
C GLU A 25 6.34 -3.37 -2.23
N ALA A 26 7.06 -2.35 -1.78
CA ALA A 26 6.70 -0.97 -2.07
C ALA A 26 6.59 -0.71 -3.57
N ILE A 27 7.53 -1.22 -4.38
CA ILE A 27 7.47 -1.14 -5.84
C ILE A 27 6.24 -1.85 -6.37
N ALA A 28 6.02 -3.11 -5.99
CA ALA A 28 4.90 -3.91 -6.47
C ALA A 28 3.55 -3.24 -6.17
N ARG A 29 3.38 -2.69 -4.96
CA ARG A 29 2.14 -2.01 -4.56
C ARG A 29 1.94 -0.66 -5.24
N ILE A 30 3.00 0.12 -5.43
CA ILE A 30 2.93 1.39 -6.18
C ILE A 30 2.53 1.12 -7.64
N ASP A 31 3.14 0.11 -8.27
CA ASP A 31 2.88 -0.24 -9.66
C ASP A 31 1.47 -0.83 -9.84
N GLU A 32 0.99 -1.61 -8.87
CA GLU A 32 -0.41 -2.05 -8.81
C GLU A 32 -1.36 -0.86 -8.71
N LEU A 33 -1.09 0.08 -7.79
CA LEU A 33 -1.93 1.27 -7.60
C LEU A 33 -2.02 2.08 -8.89
N LYS A 34 -0.89 2.32 -9.54
CA LYS A 34 -0.82 3.04 -10.81
C LYS A 34 -1.66 2.37 -11.89
N THR A 35 -1.58 1.04 -11.98
CA THR A 35 -2.32 0.24 -12.96
C THR A 35 -3.82 0.26 -12.70
N ARG A 36 -4.24 0.02 -11.45
CA ARG A 36 -5.66 0.00 -11.06
C ARG A 36 -6.36 1.35 -11.24
N LEU A 37 -5.65 2.44 -10.98
CA LEU A 37 -6.18 3.79 -11.16
C LEU A 37 -6.04 4.31 -12.59
N GLU A 38 -5.43 3.54 -13.50
CA GLU A 38 -5.16 3.93 -14.88
C GLU A 38 -4.53 5.33 -14.99
N THR A 39 -3.57 5.62 -14.11
CA THR A 39 -3.10 6.99 -13.90
C THR A 39 -1.59 7.18 -14.14
N THR A 40 -1.18 8.45 -14.14
CA THR A 40 0.23 8.87 -14.27
C THR A 40 0.94 8.89 -12.92
N TRP A 41 2.25 9.12 -12.91
CA TRP A 41 2.99 9.31 -11.65
C TRP A 41 2.50 10.50 -10.81
N PHE A 42 1.97 11.53 -11.46
CA PHE A 42 1.31 12.65 -10.76
C PHE A 42 0.02 12.20 -10.09
N GLY A 43 -0.77 11.34 -10.75
CA GLY A 43 -1.97 10.76 -10.16
C GLY A 43 -1.68 9.82 -9.01
N VAL A 44 -0.61 9.02 -9.09
CA VAL A 44 -0.12 8.22 -7.96
C VAL A 44 0.30 9.12 -6.79
N ALA A 45 0.98 10.24 -7.06
CA ALA A 45 1.33 11.21 -6.03
C ALA A 45 0.09 11.77 -5.33
N SER A 46 -0.91 12.20 -6.09
CA SER A 46 -2.21 12.65 -5.55
C SER A 46 -2.91 11.57 -4.73
N ALA A 47 -2.94 10.34 -5.24
CA ALA A 47 -3.56 9.20 -4.56
C ALA A 47 -2.89 8.87 -3.22
N LEU A 48 -1.59 9.17 -3.07
CA LEU A 48 -0.84 9.03 -1.82
C LEU A 48 -0.87 10.30 -0.94
N GLY A 49 -1.75 11.25 -1.23
CA GLY A 49 -1.89 12.51 -0.49
C GLY A 49 -0.66 13.41 -0.62
N MET A 50 0.04 13.36 -1.76
CA MET A 50 1.15 14.26 -2.08
C MET A 50 0.74 15.21 -3.22
N PRO A 51 1.37 16.40 -3.34
CA PRO A 51 1.10 17.29 -4.46
C PRO A 51 1.41 16.64 -5.81
N ALA A 52 0.57 16.88 -6.82
CA ALA A 52 0.76 16.42 -8.20
C ALA A 52 1.87 17.19 -8.93
N ASN A 53 3.12 17.03 -8.50
CA ASN A 53 4.27 17.72 -9.08
C ASN A 53 5.53 16.85 -9.16
N GLU A 54 6.55 17.38 -9.85
CA GLU A 54 7.78 16.65 -10.16
C GLU A 54 8.57 16.25 -8.91
N ASN A 55 8.46 17.04 -7.84
CA ASN A 55 9.10 16.73 -6.56
C ASN A 55 8.49 15.48 -5.92
N SER A 56 7.16 15.34 -5.93
CA SER A 56 6.49 14.13 -5.44
C SER A 56 6.80 12.91 -6.31
N CYS A 57 6.83 13.07 -7.64
CA CYS A 57 7.26 12.01 -8.56
C CYS A 57 8.72 11.58 -8.32
N ARG A 58 9.60 12.52 -7.93
CA ARG A 58 10.98 12.23 -7.53
C ARG A 58 11.02 11.43 -6.23
N VAL A 59 10.20 11.78 -5.24
CA VAL A 59 10.08 11.01 -3.98
C VAL A 59 9.65 9.57 -4.27
N ILE A 60 8.63 9.37 -5.12
CA ILE A 60 8.19 8.03 -5.55
C ILE A 60 9.33 7.26 -6.23
N ARG A 61 10.11 7.91 -7.11
CA ARG A 61 11.28 7.29 -7.74
C ARG A 61 12.36 6.90 -6.73
N ARG A 62 12.56 7.67 -5.66
CA ARG A 62 13.53 7.35 -4.60
C ARG A 62 13.11 6.12 -3.79
N TRP A 63 11.82 5.94 -3.54
CA TRP A 63 11.27 4.72 -2.92
C TRP A 63 11.49 3.47 -3.77
N ARG A 64 11.53 3.66 -5.09
CA ARG A 64 11.70 2.58 -6.08
C ARG A 64 13.15 2.36 -6.52
N ALA A 65 14.09 3.21 -6.08
CA ALA A 65 15.50 3.14 -6.48
C ALA A 65 16.22 1.91 -5.89
N ASN A 66 17.37 1.54 -6.47
CA ASN A 66 18.22 0.48 -5.94
C ASN A 66 18.68 0.85 -4.50
N PRO A 67 18.56 -0.03 -3.50
CA PRO A 67 18.96 0.24 -2.11
C PRO A 67 20.41 0.69 -1.94
N GLN A 68 21.30 0.28 -2.85
CA GLN A 68 22.72 0.66 -2.84
C GLN A 68 22.96 2.06 -3.45
N SER A 69 21.94 2.67 -4.04
CA SER A 69 22.04 4.02 -4.60
C SER A 69 21.95 5.09 -3.53
N THR A 70 22.75 6.15 -3.65
CA THR A 70 22.65 7.36 -2.80
C THR A 70 21.28 8.04 -2.87
N ASN A 71 20.54 7.80 -3.96
CA ASN A 71 19.20 8.33 -4.18
C ASN A 71 18.10 7.50 -3.50
N PHE A 72 18.40 6.30 -2.99
CA PHE A 72 17.41 5.48 -2.32
C PHE A 72 16.99 6.10 -0.99
N ARG A 73 15.68 6.10 -0.80
CA ARG A 73 15.04 6.37 0.49
C ARG A 73 13.92 5.35 0.62
N PRO A 74 13.83 4.57 1.72
CA PRO A 74 12.71 3.68 1.91
C PRO A 74 11.40 4.47 1.99
N MET A 75 10.29 3.83 1.61
CA MET A 75 8.98 4.43 1.79
C MET A 75 8.69 4.60 3.29
N PRO A 76 8.27 5.80 3.74
CA PRO A 76 7.79 5.99 5.10
C PRO A 76 6.64 5.03 5.44
N LEU A 77 6.65 4.48 6.66
CA LEU A 77 5.69 3.44 7.06
C LEU A 77 4.23 3.91 7.01
N ASP A 78 3.97 5.18 7.34
CA ASP A 78 2.66 5.82 7.21
C ASP A 78 2.17 5.83 5.77
N LYS A 79 3.05 6.18 4.82
CA LYS A 79 2.74 6.14 3.38
C LYS A 79 2.51 4.72 2.88
N TYR A 80 3.29 3.75 3.36
CA TYR A 80 3.10 2.35 3.01
C TYR A 80 1.76 1.81 3.52
N ARG A 81 1.42 2.06 4.79
CA ARG A 81 0.12 1.68 5.37
C ARG A 81 -1.05 2.30 4.61
N PHE A 82 -0.93 3.57 4.25
CA PHE A 82 -1.95 4.26 3.46
C PHE A 82 -2.12 3.66 2.06
N LEU A 83 -1.01 3.38 1.36
CA LEU A 83 -1.00 2.70 0.06
C LEU A 83 -1.71 1.34 0.15
N LEU A 84 -1.37 0.53 1.15
CA LEU A 84 -1.98 -0.76 1.34
C LEU A 84 -3.49 -0.64 1.56
N GLY A 85 -3.94 0.31 2.41
CA GLY A 85 -5.36 0.53 2.68
C GLY A 85 -6.13 0.98 1.44
N LEU A 86 -5.54 1.85 0.61
CA LEU A 86 -6.13 2.27 -0.66
C LEU A 86 -6.29 1.09 -1.63
N LEU A 87 -5.28 0.24 -1.74
CA LEU A 87 -5.35 -0.95 -2.59
C LEU A 87 -6.40 -1.95 -2.10
N ASP A 88 -6.52 -2.13 -0.78
CA ASP A 88 -7.54 -3.00 -0.20
C ASP A 88 -8.95 -2.50 -0.54
N ARG A 89 -9.18 -1.19 -0.41
CA ARG A 89 -10.44 -0.55 -0.80
C ARG A 89 -10.74 -0.73 -2.29
N LEU A 90 -9.77 -0.49 -3.17
CA LEU A 90 -9.93 -0.66 -4.62
C LEU A 90 -10.21 -2.12 -5.02
N ARG A 91 -9.68 -3.09 -4.28
CA ARG A 91 -9.98 -4.51 -4.49
C ARG A 91 -11.39 -4.86 -4.02
N ALA A 92 -11.80 -4.33 -2.88
CA ALA A 92 -13.16 -4.51 -2.36
C ALA A 92 -14.24 -3.86 -3.25
N GLU A 93 -13.90 -2.82 -4.02
CA GLU A 93 -14.81 -2.25 -5.03
C GLU A 93 -14.93 -3.12 -6.28
N ALA A 94 -13.86 -3.83 -6.64
CA ALA A 94 -13.81 -4.69 -7.82
C ALA A 94 -14.46 -6.07 -7.61
N ASP A 95 -14.69 -6.49 -6.35
CA ASP A 95 -15.30 -7.77 -5.99
C ASP A 95 -16.48 -7.56 -5.00
N PRO A 96 -17.73 -7.79 -5.41
CA PRO A 96 -18.91 -7.64 -4.55
C PRO A 96 -18.90 -8.52 -3.30
N SER A 97 -18.19 -9.66 -3.31
CA SER A 97 -18.11 -10.59 -2.16
C SER A 97 -17.35 -10.00 -0.96
N TYR A 98 -16.62 -8.90 -1.15
CA TYR A 98 -15.98 -8.15 -0.06
C TYR A 98 -16.95 -7.26 0.72
N ARG A 99 -18.14 -6.96 0.18
CA ARG A 99 -19.15 -6.14 0.88
C ARG A 99 -19.77 -6.87 2.08
N ASP A 100 -19.83 -8.19 2.03
CA ASP A 100 -20.50 -9.01 3.04
C ASP A 100 -19.69 -9.17 4.34
N PHE A 101 -18.42 -8.71 4.38
CA PHE A 101 -17.59 -8.83 5.59
C PHE A 101 -17.81 -7.70 6.61
N TRP A 102 -18.45 -6.58 6.20
CA TRP A 102 -18.65 -5.40 7.06
C TRP A 102 -20.12 -5.11 7.39
N VAL A 103 -21.06 -5.86 6.82
CA VAL A 103 -22.48 -5.75 7.15
C VAL A 103 -22.81 -6.85 8.16
N LYS A 104 -22.84 -6.50 9.46
CA LYS A 104 -23.56 -7.35 10.41
C LYS A 104 -25.04 -7.33 10.01
N PRO A 105 -25.70 -8.48 9.81
CA PRO A 105 -27.15 -8.50 9.75
C PRO A 105 -27.70 -8.08 11.11
N GLU A 106 -28.73 -7.23 11.06
CA GLU A 106 -29.50 -6.71 12.20
C GLU A 106 -30.15 -7.82 13.03
#